data_AF-A0AAV4GBV4-F1
#
_entry.id   AF-A0AAV4GBV4-F1
#
_cell.length_a   1.000
_cell.length_b   1.000
_cell.length_c   1.000
_cell.angle_alpha   90.00
_cell.angle_beta   90.00
_cell.angle_gamma   90.00
#
_symmetry.space_group_name_H-M   'P 1'
#
loop_
_entity.id
_entity.type
_entity.pdbx_description
1 polymer ?
#
loop_
_entity_poly.entity_id
_entity_poly.type
_entity_poly.pdbx_seq_one_letter_code
_entity_poly.pdbx_strand_id
1 'polypeptide(L)'
;MTFVVNMMNGLVNHELHRGGMTAEHFNQFLHDTSLQCNPGQEVCFIFDNARAHGRAVEANLPAQFEMQYLPPYSLFPNICENAFALWKQALKTRLAKVCHDLLDQPFNERMATLAPVLLPQTQWQQLSGIYKLICPAALVWKTF
;
A
#
# COMPACT_ATOMS: atom_id res chain seq x y z
N MET A 1 -4.70 6.30 -2.53
CA MET A 1 -3.71 5.72 -1.58
C MET A 1 -2.95 4.62 -2.29
N THR A 2 -1.65 4.55 -2.04
CA THR A 2 -0.70 3.69 -2.74
C THR A 2 0.27 3.15 -1.70
N PHE A 3 0.60 1.86 -1.75
CA PHE A 3 1.58 1.29 -0.83
C PHE A 3 2.25 0.04 -1.38
N VAL A 4 3.38 -0.32 -0.78
CA VAL A 4 4.14 -1.52 -1.12
C VAL A 4 4.39 -2.36 0.13
N VAL A 5 4.07 -3.64 0.03
CA VAL A 5 4.24 -4.60 1.13
C VAL A 5 5.21 -5.67 0.70
N ASN A 6 6.19 -5.93 1.57
CA ASN A 6 7.09 -7.06 1.51
C ASN A 6 6.58 -8.14 2.46
N MET A 7 6.58 -9.41 2.03
CA MET A 7 6.17 -10.54 2.87
C MET A 7 6.97 -10.65 4.18
N MET A 8 8.28 -10.40 4.11
CA MET A 8 9.20 -10.54 5.24
C MET A 8 9.22 -9.29 6.13
N ASN A 9 9.19 -8.11 5.51
CA ASN A 9 9.43 -6.85 6.21
C ASN A 9 8.14 -6.06 6.51
N GLY A 10 6.98 -6.50 5.99
CA GLY A 10 5.72 -5.79 6.12
C GLY A 10 5.64 -4.58 5.18
N LEU A 11 5.02 -3.49 5.63
CA LEU A 11 4.90 -2.26 4.84
C LEU A 11 6.28 -1.63 4.62
N VAL A 12 6.68 -1.49 3.35
CA VAL A 12 7.94 -0.84 2.98
C VAL A 12 7.69 0.65 2.80
N ASN A 13 6.86 1.02 1.82
CA ASN A 13 6.54 2.41 1.51
C ASN A 13 5.03 2.62 1.37
N HIS A 14 4.56 3.84 1.63
CA HIS A 14 3.16 4.23 1.41
C HIS A 14 3.01 5.72 1.14
N GLU A 15 1.97 6.07 0.37
CA GLU A 15 1.64 7.44 0.01
C GLU A 15 0.12 7.65 -0.06
N LEU A 16 -0.32 8.79 0.47
CA LEU A 16 -1.68 9.30 0.35
C LEU A 16 -1.71 10.45 -0.65
N HIS A 17 -2.09 10.17 -1.89
CA HIS A 17 -2.32 11.18 -2.91
C HIS A 17 -3.80 11.55 -3.01
N ARG A 18 -4.07 12.78 -3.46
CA ARG A 18 -5.42 13.27 -3.83
C ARG A 18 -5.56 13.25 -5.35
N GLY A 19 -6.73 12.81 -5.84
CA GLY A 19 -6.97 12.64 -7.27
C GLY A 19 -6.64 11.23 -7.76
N GLY A 20 -6.77 10.99 -9.07
CA GLY A 20 -6.45 9.70 -9.68
C GLY A 20 -4.96 9.50 -9.86
N MET A 21 -4.51 8.25 -9.86
CA MET A 21 -3.11 7.93 -10.13
C MET A 21 -2.74 8.13 -11.60
N THR A 22 -1.65 8.85 -11.83
CA THR A 22 -1.03 9.02 -13.16
C THR A 22 0.22 8.14 -13.28
N ALA A 23 0.72 7.95 -14.51
CA ALA A 23 1.94 7.18 -14.72
C ALA A 23 3.16 7.88 -14.09
N GLU A 24 3.21 9.21 -14.17
CA GLU A 24 4.28 10.04 -13.64
C GLU A 24 4.36 9.95 -12.11
N HIS A 25 3.22 10.08 -11.43
CA HIS A 25 3.16 9.89 -9.98
C HIS A 25 3.54 8.46 -9.58
N PHE A 26 3.13 7.47 -10.37
CA PHE A 26 3.50 6.08 -10.11
C PHE A 26 5.01 5.84 -10.25
N ASN A 27 5.64 6.39 -11.29
CA ASN A 27 7.09 6.30 -11.49
C ASN A 27 7.87 6.98 -10.35
N GLN A 28 7.41 8.15 -9.89
CA GLN A 28 8.02 8.83 -8.75
C GLN A 28 7.93 7.98 -7.48
N PHE A 29 6.75 7.40 -7.22
CA PHE A 29 6.56 6.51 -6.08
C PHE A 29 7.44 5.26 -6.14
N LEU A 30 7.66 4.67 -7.32
CA LEU A 30 8.58 3.54 -7.50
C LEU A 30 10.04 3.95 -7.22
N HIS A 31 10.45 5.10 -7.74
CA HIS A 31 11.77 5.67 -7.45
C HIS A 31 11.96 5.84 -5.93
N ASP A 32 11.02 6.47 -5.25
CA ASP A 32 11.11 6.73 -3.81
C ASP A 32 11.08 5.43 -2.99
N THR A 33 10.34 4.42 -3.46
CA THR A 33 10.36 3.08 -2.86
C THR A 33 11.71 2.40 -3.04
N SER A 34 12.35 2.55 -4.20
CA SER A 34 13.66 1.95 -4.48
C SER A 34 14.75 2.47 -3.53
N LEU A 35 14.65 3.72 -3.11
CA LEU A 35 15.56 4.33 -2.13
C LEU A 35 15.41 3.73 -0.72
N GLN A 36 14.27 3.08 -0.42
CA GLN A 36 14.03 2.39 0.85
C GLN A 36 14.49 0.93 0.82
N CYS A 37 14.87 0.41 -0.34
CA CYS A 37 15.41 -0.94 -0.47
C CYS A 37 16.91 -0.96 -0.13
N ASN A 38 17.39 -2.08 0.41
CA ASN A 38 18.81 -2.24 0.72
C ASN A 38 19.65 -2.28 -0.57
N PRO A 39 20.80 -1.57 -0.64
CA PRO A 39 21.71 -1.66 -1.76
C PRO A 39 22.15 -3.11 -2.02
N GLY A 40 22.10 -3.55 -3.28
CA GLY A 40 22.53 -4.89 -3.68
C GLY A 40 21.53 -6.02 -3.42
N GLN A 41 20.37 -5.73 -2.84
CA GLN A 41 19.28 -6.69 -2.77
C GLN A 41 18.57 -6.74 -4.14
N GLU A 42 18.43 -7.95 -4.69
CA GLU A 42 17.55 -8.18 -5.83
C GLU A 42 16.09 -8.05 -5.39
N VAL A 43 15.33 -7.21 -6.09
CA VAL A 43 13.96 -6.87 -5.73
C VAL A 43 13.07 -7.05 -6.94
N CYS A 44 12.04 -7.88 -6.80
CA CYS A 44 11.00 -8.03 -7.81
C CYS A 44 9.73 -7.28 -7.37
N PHE A 45 9.37 -6.26 -8.13
CA PHE A 45 8.07 -5.61 -8.04
C PHE A 45 7.05 -6.38 -8.84
N ILE A 46 5.87 -6.56 -8.25
CA ILE A 46 4.76 -7.30 -8.83
C ILE A 46 3.56 -6.35 -8.91
N PHE A 47 3.00 -6.16 -10.09
CA PHE A 47 1.90 -5.22 -10.30
C PHE A 47 0.65 -5.94 -10.79
N ASP A 48 -0.53 -5.40 -10.48
CA ASP A 48 -1.71 -5.72 -11.26
C ASP A 48 -1.66 -5.01 -12.64
N ASN A 49 -2.65 -5.22 -13.48
CA ASN A 49 -2.71 -4.61 -14.82
C ASN A 49 -3.39 -3.24 -14.85
N ALA A 50 -3.36 -2.46 -13.77
CA ALA A 50 -3.91 -1.10 -13.82
C ALA A 50 -3.21 -0.25 -14.89
N ARG A 51 -3.98 0.67 -15.51
CA ARG A 51 -3.51 1.47 -16.65
C ARG A 51 -2.25 2.29 -16.35
N ALA A 52 -2.07 2.75 -15.11
CA ALA A 52 -0.88 3.47 -14.68
C ALA A 52 0.38 2.57 -14.70
N HIS A 53 0.24 1.26 -14.44
CA HIS A 53 1.36 0.32 -14.40
C HIS A 53 1.88 -0.07 -15.76
N GLY A 54 0.97 -0.25 -16.72
CA GLY A 54 1.36 -0.54 -18.10
C GLY A 54 2.19 0.58 -18.75
N ARG A 55 2.27 1.75 -18.09
CA ARG A 55 3.07 2.91 -18.48
C ARG A 55 4.25 3.19 -17.52
N ALA A 56 4.51 2.29 -16.57
CA ALA A 56 5.58 2.41 -15.57
C ALA A 56 6.99 2.12 -16.12
N VAL A 57 7.12 1.95 -17.43
CA VAL A 57 8.36 1.58 -18.13
C VAL A 57 9.43 2.68 -18.02
N GLU A 58 9.10 3.86 -17.49
CA GLU A 58 9.99 5.03 -17.44
C GLU A 58 10.68 5.25 -16.08
N ALA A 59 10.45 4.41 -15.06
CA ALA A 59 11.01 4.66 -13.72
C ALA A 59 12.55 4.59 -13.64
N ASN A 60 13.26 4.21 -14.73
CA ASN A 60 14.73 4.11 -14.78
C ASN A 60 15.32 3.40 -13.55
N LEU A 61 14.65 2.35 -13.08
CA LEU A 61 15.08 1.64 -11.87
C LEU A 61 16.43 0.96 -12.12
N PRO A 62 17.32 0.90 -11.11
CA PRO A 62 18.58 0.16 -11.22
C PRO A 62 18.37 -1.29 -11.65
N ALA A 63 19.37 -1.90 -12.28
CA ALA A 63 19.29 -3.27 -12.82
C ALA A 63 18.95 -4.35 -11.79
N GLN A 64 19.12 -4.07 -10.49
CA GLN A 64 18.73 -4.96 -9.39
C GLN A 64 17.22 -5.05 -9.15
N PHE A 65 16.42 -4.20 -9.82
CA PHE A 65 14.96 -4.16 -9.70
C PHE A 65 14.30 -4.77 -10.94
N GLU A 66 13.59 -5.87 -10.75
CA GLU A 66 12.76 -6.49 -11.77
C GLU A 66 11.30 -6.10 -11.60
N MET A 67 10.56 -6.09 -12.72
CA MET A 67 9.13 -5.82 -12.73
C MET A 67 8.38 -6.98 -13.37
N GLN A 68 7.38 -7.50 -12.66
CA GLN A 68 6.49 -8.55 -13.12
C GLN A 68 5.03 -8.08 -13.03
N TYR A 69 4.21 -8.51 -13.98
CA TYR A 69 2.79 -8.19 -14.01
C TYR A 69 1.99 -9.46 -13.76
N LEU A 70 1.03 -9.37 -12.86
CA LEU A 70 0.09 -10.42 -12.58
C LEU A 70 -0.84 -10.63 -13.80
N PRO A 71 -1.38 -11.85 -14.01
CA PRO A 71 -2.43 -12.06 -14.99
C PRO A 71 -3.66 -11.18 -14.72
N PRO A 72 -4.49 -10.88 -15.74
CA PRO A 72 -5.76 -10.19 -15.53
C PRO A 72 -6.63 -10.93 -14.50
N TYR A 73 -7.28 -10.16 -13.60
CA TYR A 73 -8.21 -10.65 -12.57
C TYR A 73 -7.64 -11.58 -11.49
N SER A 74 -6.32 -11.67 -11.33
CA SER A 74 -5.71 -12.50 -10.28
C SER A 74 -5.60 -11.74 -8.94
N LEU A 75 -6.72 -11.62 -8.23
CA LEU A 75 -6.78 -11.00 -6.89
C LEU A 75 -6.10 -11.85 -5.80
N PHE A 76 -6.16 -13.19 -5.92
CA PHE A 76 -5.66 -14.12 -4.90
C PHE A 76 -4.14 -14.06 -4.65
N PRO A 77 -3.24 -13.92 -5.66
CA PRO A 77 -1.81 -13.78 -5.42
C PRO A 77 -1.38 -12.37 -4.96
N ASN A 78 -2.28 -11.39 -4.89
CA ASN A 78 -1.91 -10.02 -4.55
C ASN A 78 -1.91 -9.81 -3.02
N ILE A 79 -0.73 -9.90 -2.39
CA ILE A 79 -0.57 -9.65 -0.93
C ILE A 79 -1.09 -8.27 -0.50
N CYS A 80 -1.07 -7.27 -1.39
CA CYS A 80 -1.59 -5.95 -1.07
C CYS A 80 -3.11 -5.93 -0.92
N GLU A 81 -3.85 -6.83 -1.58
CA GLU A 81 -5.28 -6.99 -1.32
C GLU A 81 -5.53 -7.48 0.10
N ASN A 82 -4.72 -8.42 0.59
CA ASN A 82 -4.80 -8.89 1.97
C ASN A 82 -4.43 -7.79 2.97
N ALA A 83 -3.35 -7.03 2.70
CA ALA A 83 -2.98 -5.88 3.53
C ALA A 83 -4.07 -4.81 3.55
N PHE A 84 -4.69 -4.49 2.40
CA PHE A 84 -5.83 -3.58 2.32
C PHE A 84 -7.05 -4.12 3.07
N ALA A 85 -7.33 -5.43 3.00
CA ALA A 85 -8.44 -6.04 3.73
C ALA A 85 -8.26 -5.89 5.25
N LEU A 86 -7.06 -6.20 5.76
CA LEU A 86 -6.72 -6.04 7.17
C LEU A 86 -6.78 -4.57 7.62
N TRP A 87 -6.23 -3.66 6.81
CA TRP A 87 -6.30 -2.22 7.10
C TRP A 87 -7.74 -1.72 7.16
N LYS A 88 -8.59 -2.09 6.18
CA LYS A 88 -10.02 -1.75 6.18
C LYS A 88 -10.73 -2.31 7.41
N GLN A 89 -10.43 -3.54 7.81
CA GLN A 89 -11.02 -4.15 9.00
C GLN A 89 -10.61 -3.37 10.26
N ALA A 90 -9.33 -3.10 10.45
CA ALA A 90 -8.83 -2.33 11.59
C ALA A 90 -9.46 -0.94 11.66
N LEU A 91 -9.57 -0.27 10.50
CA LEU A 91 -10.23 1.03 10.40
C LEU A 91 -11.71 0.94 10.79
N LYS A 92 -12.46 -0.03 10.27
CA LYS A 92 -13.87 -0.26 10.63
C LYS A 92 -14.03 -0.52 12.13
N THR A 93 -13.18 -1.36 12.73
CA THR A 93 -13.23 -1.64 14.16
C THR A 93 -12.96 -0.40 15.00
N ARG A 94 -12.03 0.47 14.58
CA ARG A 94 -11.78 1.74 15.25
C ARG A 94 -12.96 2.70 15.11
N LEU A 95 -13.48 2.85 13.90
CA LEU A 95 -14.65 3.68 13.62
C LEU A 95 -15.87 3.20 14.42
N ALA A 96 -16.09 1.90 14.56
CA ALA A 96 -17.19 1.34 15.34
C ALA A 96 -17.14 1.78 16.83
N LYS A 97 -15.96 2.02 17.39
CA LYS A 97 -15.80 2.46 18.79
C LYS A 97 -16.20 3.92 19.02
N VAL A 98 -16.05 4.76 17.99
CA VAL A 98 -16.42 6.18 18.04
C VAL A 98 -17.73 6.46 17.31
N CYS A 99 -18.30 5.45 16.64
CA CYS A 99 -19.47 5.59 15.78
C CYS A 99 -20.67 6.18 16.52
N HIS A 100 -20.92 5.72 17.75
CA HIS A 100 -22.01 6.24 18.57
C HIS A 100 -21.84 7.74 18.87
N ASP A 101 -20.62 8.16 19.23
CA ASP A 101 -20.32 9.56 19.54
C ASP A 101 -20.37 10.46 18.30
N LEU A 102 -20.12 9.88 17.11
CA LEU A 102 -20.13 10.62 15.85
C LEU A 102 -21.56 10.91 15.35
N LEU A 103 -22.56 10.09 15.66
CA LEU A 103 -23.91 10.25 15.07
C LEU A 103 -24.59 11.56 15.51
N ASP A 104 -24.29 12.03 16.72
CA ASP A 104 -24.91 13.23 17.30
C ASP A 104 -24.08 14.51 17.08
N GLN A 105 -22.89 14.40 16.47
CA GLN A 105 -21.99 15.54 16.28
C GLN A 105 -22.23 16.27 14.93
N PRO A 106 -22.14 17.61 14.90
CA PRO A 106 -22.10 18.37 13.66
C PRO A 106 -20.85 18.01 12.84
N PHE A 107 -20.91 18.21 11.51
CA PHE A 107 -19.87 17.75 10.57
C PHE A 107 -18.43 18.16 10.95
N ASN A 108 -18.22 19.40 11.37
CA ASN A 108 -16.88 19.90 11.71
C ASN A 108 -16.29 19.20 12.94
N GLU A 109 -17.12 18.92 13.95
CA GLU A 109 -16.72 18.21 15.17
C GLU A 109 -16.46 16.73 14.88
N ARG A 110 -17.28 16.10 14.03
CA ARG A 110 -17.01 14.74 13.54
C ARG A 110 -15.65 14.62 12.86
N MET A 111 -15.29 15.58 12.00
CA MET A 111 -14.00 15.56 11.31
C MET A 111 -12.82 15.73 12.28
N ALA A 112 -12.98 16.53 13.34
CA ALA A 112 -11.98 16.66 14.40
C ALA A 112 -11.83 15.35 15.21
N THR A 113 -12.94 14.71 15.58
CA THR A 113 -12.97 13.41 16.28
C THR A 113 -12.36 12.29 15.43
N LEU A 114 -12.58 12.32 14.11
CA LEU A 114 -12.08 11.33 13.17
C LEU A 114 -10.58 11.50 12.82
N ALA A 115 -10.03 12.71 12.89
CA ALA A 115 -8.63 12.99 12.53
C ALA A 115 -7.60 12.04 13.20
N PRO A 116 -7.64 11.79 14.53
CA PRO A 116 -6.71 10.84 15.17
C PRO A 116 -7.00 9.36 14.86
N VAL A 117 -8.24 9.04 14.45
CA VAL A 117 -8.63 7.66 14.09
C VAL A 117 -8.15 7.30 12.68
N LEU A 118 -8.19 8.27 11.77
CA LEU A 118 -7.85 8.11 10.35
C LEU A 118 -6.35 8.19 10.06
N LEU A 119 -5.56 8.85 10.92
CA LEU A 119 -4.11 9.04 10.75
C LEU A 119 -3.29 8.43 11.89
N PRO A 120 -3.20 7.09 12.03
CA PRO A 120 -2.28 6.51 12.99
C PRO A 120 -0.84 6.62 12.46
N GLN A 121 -0.02 7.47 13.06
CA GLN A 121 1.42 7.56 12.74
C GLN A 121 2.23 6.30 13.11
N THR A 122 1.66 5.31 13.82
CA THR A 122 2.46 4.34 14.59
C THR A 122 2.14 2.85 14.46
N GLN A 123 1.24 2.38 13.57
CA GLN A 123 0.78 0.96 13.62
C GLN A 123 1.15 0.03 12.45
N TRP A 124 1.86 0.49 11.42
CA TRP A 124 2.22 -0.39 10.31
C TRP A 124 3.25 -1.49 10.65
N GLN A 125 3.87 -1.45 11.83
CA GLN A 125 4.79 -2.47 12.32
C GLN A 125 4.12 -3.81 12.69
N GLN A 126 2.79 -3.86 12.89
CA GLN A 126 2.08 -5.08 13.33
C GLN A 126 1.76 -6.08 12.20
N LEU A 127 1.93 -5.73 10.91
CA LEU A 127 1.58 -6.62 9.79
C LEU A 127 2.69 -7.62 9.40
N SER A 128 3.87 -7.55 10.03
CA SER A 128 5.04 -8.41 9.75
C SER A 128 4.89 -9.87 10.26
N GLY A 129 3.95 -10.15 11.16
CA GLY A 129 3.85 -11.45 11.83
C GLY A 129 3.11 -12.56 11.06
N ILE A 130 2.40 -12.24 9.97
CA ILE A 130 1.39 -13.15 9.38
C ILE A 130 1.90 -13.87 8.10
N TYR A 131 2.95 -13.38 7.44
CA TYR A 131 3.35 -13.88 6.11
C TYR A 131 4.69 -14.64 6.14
N LYS A 132 4.76 -15.71 6.93
CA LYS A 132 5.82 -16.72 6.82
C LYS A 132 5.33 -17.84 5.90
N LEU A 133 5.54 -17.71 4.59
CA LEU A 133 5.81 -18.80 3.64
C LEU A 133 5.65 -18.26 2.21
N ILE A 134 6.66 -18.54 1.38
CA ILE A 134 6.83 -18.30 -0.06
C ILE A 134 7.70 -17.07 -0.40
N CYS A 135 8.84 -17.36 -1.04
CA CYS A 135 9.80 -16.51 -1.79
C CYS A 135 10.36 -15.20 -1.16
N PRO A 136 11.68 -14.95 -1.19
CA PRO A 136 12.31 -13.74 -0.61
C PRO A 136 12.07 -12.44 -1.41
N ALA A 137 11.37 -12.49 -2.55
CA ALA A 137 11.08 -11.33 -3.39
C ALA A 137 9.58 -11.25 -3.69
N ALA A 138 8.87 -10.33 -3.03
CA ALA A 138 7.57 -9.87 -3.50
C ALA A 138 7.28 -8.48 -2.96
N LEU A 139 7.01 -7.54 -3.87
CA LEU A 139 6.43 -6.24 -3.58
C LEU A 139 5.21 -6.08 -4.49
N VAL A 140 4.00 -6.33 -3.97
CA VAL A 140 2.77 -6.19 -4.75
C VAL A 140 2.16 -4.78 -4.58
N TRP A 141 1.28 -4.29 -5.46
CA TRP A 141 0.70 -2.93 -5.40
C TRP A 141 -0.75 -2.83 -5.89
N LYS A 142 -1.49 -1.80 -5.44
CA LYS A 142 -2.85 -1.44 -5.92
C LYS A 142 -3.14 0.07 -5.82
N THR A 143 -3.82 0.61 -6.84
CA THR A 143 -4.48 1.94 -6.84
C THR A 143 -5.98 1.87 -6.65
N PHE A 144 -6.54 2.92 -6.05
CA PHE A 144 -7.97 3.24 -6.06
C PHE A 144 -8.17 4.57 -6.78
#